data_AF-A0A5I9BEA2-F1
#
_entry.id   AF-A0A5I9BEA2-F1
#
_cell.length_a   1.000
_cell.length_b   1.000
_cell.length_c   1.000
_cell.angle_alpha   90.00
_cell.angle_beta   90.00
_cell.angle_gamma   90.00
#
_symmetry.space_group_name_H-M   'P 1'
#
loop_
_entity.id
_entity.type
_entity.pdbx_description
1 polymer ?
#
loop_
_entity_poly.entity_id
_entity_poly.type
_entity_poly.pdbx_seq_one_letter_code
_entity_poly.pdbx_strand_id
1 'polypeptide(L)'
;MSKINYQALREAAEKALHGEWGHEAGAIWNTCDSGYVQHMAAVEAGDDVSDEEHMSNMRFITLATPTVVLGLLDELSEAKAAEENESSCANSVIDIAINWQMRAKDAEAKLEAAEKRIAELEAREIKPAKGEVLVVVSGFTGCGKSAIAGEIEIAMKAIGVPVQWTNGDAEKRMTGADWLTAIEMYKPTVRIVEVNVPRAAGIRIKGGE
;
A
#
# COMPACT_ATOMS: atom_id res chain seq x y z
N MET A 1 41.62 -17.65 -4.63
CA MET A 1 41.55 -18.08 -3.22
C MET A 1 40.55 -19.21 -3.13
N SER A 2 40.92 -20.34 -2.51
CA SER A 2 39.95 -21.39 -2.19
C SER A 2 38.96 -20.86 -1.15
N LYS A 3 37.68 -21.23 -1.28
CA LYS A 3 36.65 -20.85 -0.31
C LYS A 3 36.94 -21.61 0.99
N ILE A 4 37.14 -20.90 2.10
CA ILE A 4 37.33 -21.52 3.42
C ILE A 4 36.08 -22.33 3.76
N ASN A 5 36.28 -23.59 4.17
CA ASN A 5 35.20 -24.44 4.65
C ASN A 5 34.98 -24.18 6.15
N TYR A 6 34.10 -23.22 6.47
CA TYR A 6 33.80 -22.82 7.84
C TYR A 6 33.25 -23.98 8.69
N GLN A 7 32.48 -24.88 8.10
CA GLN A 7 31.92 -26.04 8.81
C GLN A 7 33.04 -27.01 9.22
N ALA A 8 33.95 -27.33 8.29
CA ALA A 8 35.09 -28.18 8.60
C ALA A 8 36.03 -27.53 9.65
N LEU A 9 36.20 -26.20 9.58
CA LEU A 9 36.99 -25.46 10.57
C LEU A 9 36.34 -25.49 11.95
N ARG A 10 35.00 -25.36 12.03
CA ARG A 10 34.24 -25.45 13.28
C ARG A 10 34.39 -26.83 13.92
N GLU A 11 34.19 -27.89 13.14
CA GLU A 11 34.33 -29.27 13.61
C GLU A 11 35.75 -29.59 14.09
N ALA A 12 36.77 -29.02 13.42
CA ALA A 12 38.16 -29.15 13.85
C ALA A 12 38.41 -28.41 15.19
N ALA A 13 37.88 -27.20 15.35
CA ALA A 13 38.01 -26.43 16.58
C ALA A 13 37.23 -27.07 17.76
N GLU A 14 36.03 -27.60 17.53
CA GLU A 14 35.25 -28.29 18.57
C GLU A 14 35.98 -29.51 19.14
N LYS A 15 36.71 -30.25 18.28
CA LYS A 15 37.48 -31.46 18.64
C LYS A 15 38.86 -31.15 19.22
N ALA A 16 39.36 -29.93 19.06
CA ALA A 16 40.67 -29.52 19.55
C ALA A 16 40.65 -29.30 21.07
N LEU A 17 41.85 -29.17 21.66
CA LEU A 17 42.01 -28.99 23.10
C LEU A 17 41.66 -27.54 23.50
N HIS A 18 40.58 -27.39 24.28
CA HIS A 18 40.13 -26.11 24.82
C HIS A 18 41.00 -25.66 26.00
N GLY A 19 40.87 -24.39 26.40
CA GLY A 19 41.62 -23.80 27.53
C GLY A 19 42.71 -22.83 27.08
N GLU A 20 43.51 -22.35 28.04
CA GLU A 20 44.58 -21.38 27.77
C GLU A 20 45.79 -22.07 27.16
N TRP A 21 46.30 -21.48 26.06
CA TRP A 21 47.47 -21.95 25.36
C TRP A 21 48.63 -21.00 25.65
N GLY A 22 49.75 -21.57 26.06
CA GLY A 22 50.99 -20.84 26.32
C GLY A 22 52.11 -21.32 25.42
N HIS A 23 53.17 -20.52 25.33
CA HIS A 23 54.39 -20.92 24.65
C HIS A 23 55.62 -20.56 25.47
N GLU A 24 56.60 -21.45 25.50
CA GLU A 24 57.90 -21.23 26.15
C GLU A 24 58.97 -22.10 25.49
N ALA A 25 60.18 -21.55 25.31
CA ALA A 25 61.34 -22.27 24.79
C ALA A 25 61.10 -23.11 23.51
N GLY A 26 60.32 -22.58 22.55
CA GLY A 26 60.00 -23.29 21.30
C GLY A 26 58.92 -24.36 21.44
N ALA A 27 58.26 -24.50 22.59
CA ALA A 27 57.13 -25.41 22.79
C ALA A 27 55.82 -24.66 23.01
N ILE A 28 54.73 -25.19 22.46
CA ILE A 28 53.36 -24.76 22.73
C ILE A 28 52.73 -25.79 23.68
N TRP A 29 52.13 -25.28 24.75
CA TRP A 29 51.50 -26.06 25.80
C TRP A 29 50.09 -25.54 26.10
N ASN A 30 49.27 -26.40 26.69
CA ASN A 30 47.93 -26.07 27.16
C ASN A 30 47.86 -26.31 28.66
N THR A 31 47.27 -25.35 29.38
CA THR A 31 46.81 -25.57 30.76
C THR A 31 45.35 -25.93 30.70
N CYS A 32 45.07 -27.21 30.88
CA CYS A 32 43.69 -27.69 30.96
C CYS A 32 43.08 -27.33 32.31
N ASP A 33 41.75 -27.29 32.39
CA ASP A 33 41.00 -27.02 33.62
C ASP A 33 41.31 -28.01 34.77
N SER A 34 41.96 -29.14 34.46
CA SER A 34 42.40 -30.13 35.46
C SER A 34 43.71 -29.75 36.20
N GLY A 35 44.35 -28.64 35.83
CA GLY A 35 45.55 -28.12 36.51
C GLY A 35 46.88 -28.74 36.05
N TYR A 36 46.88 -29.58 35.02
CA TYR A 36 48.08 -30.16 34.42
C TYR A 36 48.45 -29.45 33.11
N VAL A 37 49.76 -29.27 32.89
CA VAL A 37 50.31 -28.74 31.63
C VAL A 37 50.44 -29.89 30.62
N GLN A 38 49.84 -29.71 29.44
CA GLN A 38 49.93 -30.64 28.32
C GLN A 38 50.79 -30.03 27.21
N HIS A 39 51.88 -30.70 26.82
CA HIS A 39 52.67 -30.29 25.66
C HIS A 39 51.95 -30.69 24.37
N MET A 40 51.67 -29.72 23.51
CA MET A 40 50.91 -29.94 22.26
C MET A 40 51.82 -30.00 21.03
N ALA A 41 52.80 -29.11 20.94
CA ALA A 41 53.70 -29.01 19.80
C ALA A 41 55.07 -28.47 20.21
N ALA A 42 56.12 -28.98 19.56
CA ALA A 42 57.41 -28.31 19.49
C ALA A 42 57.50 -27.60 18.14
N VAL A 43 57.78 -26.31 18.17
CA VAL A 43 57.92 -25.45 17.00
C VAL A 43 59.40 -25.12 16.87
N GLU A 44 60.00 -25.52 15.77
CA GLU A 44 61.41 -25.23 15.47
C GLU A 44 61.48 -24.03 14.52
N ALA A 45 62.41 -23.11 14.79
CA ALA A 45 62.75 -22.05 13.85
C ALA A 45 63.56 -22.67 12.70
N GLY A 46 63.11 -22.45 11.46
CA GLY A 46 63.91 -22.81 10.28
C GLY A 46 65.06 -21.83 10.06
N ASP A 47 66.07 -22.23 9.28
CA ASP A 47 67.27 -21.42 9.00
C ASP A 47 66.96 -20.02 8.43
N ASP A 48 65.82 -19.85 7.76
CA ASP A 48 65.37 -18.59 7.15
C ASP A 48 64.32 -17.83 8.00
N VAL A 49 64.12 -18.19 9.27
CA VAL A 49 63.15 -17.52 10.18
C VAL A 49 63.92 -16.84 11.30
N SER A 50 63.75 -15.52 11.43
CA SER A 50 64.36 -14.78 12.55
C SER A 50 63.72 -15.16 13.90
N ASP A 51 64.47 -14.95 14.99
CA ASP A 51 63.95 -15.17 16.35
C ASP A 51 62.65 -14.39 16.63
N GLU A 52 62.54 -13.16 16.08
CA GLU A 52 61.35 -12.31 16.23
C GLU A 52 60.14 -12.85 15.46
N GLU A 53 60.34 -13.33 14.23
CA GLU A 53 59.28 -13.96 13.44
C GLU A 53 58.84 -15.29 14.07
N HIS A 54 59.79 -16.07 14.59
CA HIS A 54 59.49 -17.31 15.30
C HIS A 54 58.60 -17.05 16.52
N MET A 55 58.98 -16.08 17.37
CA MET A 55 58.18 -15.68 18.53
C MET A 55 56.81 -15.13 18.13
N SER A 56 56.73 -14.36 17.04
CA SER A 56 55.47 -13.82 16.53
C SER A 56 54.53 -14.91 16.03
N ASN A 57 55.06 -15.92 15.33
CA ASN A 57 54.30 -17.08 14.85
C ASN A 57 53.77 -17.92 16.01
N MET A 58 54.62 -18.22 17.01
CA MET A 58 54.19 -18.92 18.22
C MET A 58 53.08 -18.15 18.93
N ARG A 59 53.25 -16.84 19.11
CA ARG A 59 52.25 -15.98 19.73
C ARG A 59 50.92 -16.02 18.98
N PHE A 60 50.95 -15.91 17.65
CA PHE A 60 49.73 -16.01 16.84
C PHE A 60 49.01 -17.35 17.04
N ILE A 61 49.73 -18.48 16.98
CA ILE A 61 49.14 -19.82 17.18
C ILE A 61 48.52 -19.94 18.58
N THR A 62 49.20 -19.43 19.62
CA THR A 62 48.67 -19.48 20.99
C THR A 62 47.47 -18.57 21.22
N LEU A 63 47.32 -17.49 20.44
CA LEU A 63 46.14 -16.62 20.49
C LEU A 63 44.97 -17.18 19.67
N ALA A 64 45.25 -17.88 18.57
CA ALA A 64 44.27 -18.53 17.71
C ALA A 64 43.81 -19.88 18.31
N THR A 65 43.44 -19.87 19.59
CA THR A 65 42.93 -21.07 20.28
C THR A 65 41.61 -21.53 19.67
N PRO A 66 41.22 -22.80 19.87
CA PRO A 66 39.93 -23.31 19.39
C PRO A 66 38.75 -22.47 19.87
N THR A 67 38.80 -21.97 21.11
CA THR A 67 37.79 -21.07 21.68
C THR A 67 37.70 -19.75 20.91
N VAL A 68 38.84 -19.12 20.59
CA VAL A 68 38.87 -17.87 19.80
C VAL A 68 38.37 -18.11 18.38
N VAL A 69 38.77 -19.21 17.75
CA VAL A 69 38.29 -19.56 16.40
C VAL A 69 36.79 -19.78 16.38
N LEU A 70 36.22 -20.50 17.35
CA LEU A 70 34.77 -20.69 17.47
C LEU A 70 34.04 -19.36 17.69
N GLY A 71 34.55 -18.49 18.57
CA GLY A 71 33.98 -17.16 18.78
C GLY A 71 33.96 -16.32 17.50
N LEU A 72 35.05 -16.31 16.73
CA LEU A 72 35.12 -15.61 15.45
C LEU A 72 34.16 -16.20 14.39
N LEU A 73 33.97 -17.52 14.39
CA LEU A 73 33.00 -18.17 13.51
C LEU A 73 31.56 -17.80 13.88
N ASP A 74 31.27 -17.69 15.18
CA ASP A 74 29.96 -17.28 15.68
C ASP A 74 29.69 -15.81 15.31
N GLU A 75 30.62 -14.89 15.60
CA GLU A 75 30.56 -13.47 15.20
C GLU A 75 30.36 -13.32 13.68
N LEU A 76 31.10 -14.10 12.87
CA LEU A 76 30.95 -14.08 11.41
C LEU A 76 29.58 -14.60 10.97
N SER A 77 29.03 -15.61 11.65
CA SER A 77 27.71 -16.14 11.34
C SER A 77 26.61 -15.14 11.68
N GLU A 78 26.72 -14.46 12.82
CA GLU A 78 25.80 -13.41 13.25
C GLU A 78 25.85 -12.20 12.32
N ALA A 79 27.04 -11.75 11.93
CA ALA A 79 27.22 -10.65 10.99
C ALA A 79 26.57 -10.93 9.62
N LYS A 80 26.73 -12.16 9.10
CA LYS A 80 26.07 -12.56 7.84
C LYS A 80 24.56 -12.63 7.97
N ALA A 81 24.05 -13.17 9.08
CA ALA A 81 22.61 -13.21 9.33
C ALA A 81 22.02 -11.79 9.44
N ALA A 82 22.75 -10.85 10.05
CA ALA A 82 22.35 -9.45 10.13
C ALA A 82 22.31 -8.78 8.75
N GLU A 83 23.32 -9.01 7.90
CA GLU A 83 23.37 -8.49 6.52
C GLU A 83 22.22 -9.04 5.65
N GLU A 84 21.95 -10.35 5.73
CA GLU A 84 20.83 -10.97 5.02
C GLU A 84 19.47 -10.43 5.49
N ASN A 85 19.31 -10.23 6.80
CA ASN A 85 18.10 -9.65 7.37
C ASN A 85 17.90 -8.18 6.96
N GLU A 86 18.97 -7.37 6.98
CA GLU A 86 18.92 -5.97 6.52
C GLU A 86 18.51 -5.88 5.04
N SER A 87 19.10 -6.72 4.19
CA SER A 87 18.74 -6.83 2.78
C SER A 87 17.29 -7.27 2.58
N SER A 88 16.81 -8.22 3.39
CA SER A 88 15.41 -8.66 3.38
C SER A 88 14.44 -7.54 3.78
N CYS A 89 14.75 -6.81 4.85
CA CYS A 89 13.98 -5.65 5.29
C CYS A 89 13.93 -4.57 4.20
N ALA A 90 15.07 -4.24 3.59
CA ALA A 90 15.15 -3.25 2.51
C ALA A 90 14.27 -3.64 1.32
N ASN A 91 14.32 -4.90 0.87
CA ASN A 91 13.49 -5.40 -0.22
C ASN A 91 12.00 -5.33 0.13
N SER A 92 11.60 -5.72 1.34
CA SER A 92 10.20 -5.67 1.78
C SER A 92 9.63 -4.24 1.79
N VAL A 93 10.44 -3.25 2.19
CA VAL A 93 10.04 -1.83 2.21
C VAL A 93 9.87 -1.31 0.78
N ILE A 94 10.75 -1.69 -0.14
CA ILE A 94 10.65 -1.34 -1.56
C ILE A 94 9.37 -1.93 -2.16
N ASP A 95 9.06 -3.20 -1.90
CA ASP A 95 7.84 -3.86 -2.40
C ASP A 95 6.57 -3.18 -1.90
N ILE A 96 6.55 -2.82 -0.61
CA ILE A 96 5.45 -2.06 -0.01
C ILE A 96 5.30 -0.71 -0.73
N ALA A 97 6.38 0.04 -0.93
CA ALA A 97 6.34 1.35 -1.58
C ALA A 97 5.82 1.26 -3.03
N ILE A 98 6.28 0.27 -3.80
CA ILE A 98 5.80 0.03 -5.17
C ILE A 98 4.30 -0.28 -5.18
N ASN A 99 3.82 -1.14 -4.28
CA ASN A 99 2.41 -1.49 -4.19
C ASN A 99 1.54 -0.27 -3.83
N TRP A 100 1.96 0.54 -2.85
CA TRP A 100 1.25 1.79 -2.54
C TRP A 100 1.20 2.74 -3.72
N GLN A 101 2.29 2.89 -4.47
CA GLN A 101 2.32 3.75 -5.64
C GLN A 101 1.37 3.27 -6.75
N MET A 102 1.29 1.95 -6.99
CA MET A 102 0.32 1.38 -7.93
C MET A 102 -1.12 1.64 -7.50
N ARG A 103 -1.43 1.38 -6.22
CA ARG A 103 -2.77 1.62 -5.66
C ARG A 103 -3.17 3.09 -5.70
N ALA A 104 -2.23 4.00 -5.50
CA ALA A 104 -2.47 5.44 -5.62
C ALA A 104 -2.85 5.82 -7.05
N LYS A 105 -2.11 5.35 -8.06
CA LYS A 105 -2.43 5.57 -9.47
C LYS A 105 -3.80 5.00 -9.87
N ASP A 106 -4.12 3.80 -9.40
CA ASP A 106 -5.44 3.20 -9.64
C ASP A 106 -6.57 4.00 -8.99
N ALA A 107 -6.32 4.56 -7.80
CA ALA A 107 -7.28 5.42 -7.11
C ALA A 107 -7.48 6.75 -7.85
N GLU A 108 -6.42 7.37 -8.35
CA GLU A 108 -6.47 8.59 -9.17
C GLU A 108 -7.27 8.36 -10.44
N ALA A 109 -7.02 7.26 -11.17
CA ALA A 109 -7.77 6.94 -12.39
C ALA A 109 -9.26 6.71 -12.11
N LYS A 110 -9.60 6.07 -10.98
CA LYS A 110 -10.99 5.89 -10.55
C LYS A 110 -11.64 7.21 -10.16
N LEU A 111 -10.90 8.11 -9.51
CA LEU A 111 -11.38 9.44 -9.14
C LEU A 111 -11.69 10.26 -10.39
N GLU A 112 -10.78 10.32 -11.35
CA GLU A 112 -10.98 11.04 -12.62
C GLU A 112 -12.20 10.49 -13.38
N ALA A 113 -12.34 9.16 -13.45
CA ALA A 113 -13.50 8.53 -14.07
C ALA A 113 -14.82 8.88 -13.34
N ALA A 114 -14.81 8.91 -12.01
CA ALA A 114 -15.96 9.28 -11.19
C ALA A 114 -16.32 10.76 -11.37
N GLU A 115 -15.34 11.66 -11.34
CA GLU A 115 -15.53 13.10 -11.58
C GLU A 115 -16.11 13.36 -12.97
N LYS A 116 -15.59 12.68 -14.00
CA LYS A 116 -16.15 12.77 -15.36
C LYS A 116 -17.60 12.28 -15.41
N ARG A 117 -17.93 11.21 -14.69
CA ARG A 117 -19.30 10.70 -14.62
C ARG A 117 -20.24 11.66 -13.87
N ILE A 118 -19.76 12.28 -12.79
CA ILE A 118 -20.52 13.31 -12.06
C ILE A 118 -20.78 14.50 -12.97
N ALA A 119 -19.76 15.02 -13.66
CA ALA A 119 -19.92 16.14 -14.59
C ALA A 119 -20.91 15.81 -15.72
N GLU A 120 -20.89 14.58 -16.26
CA GLU A 120 -21.87 14.14 -17.26
C GLU A 120 -23.29 14.10 -16.68
N LEU A 121 -23.47 13.61 -15.44
CA LEU A 121 -24.76 13.57 -14.78
C LEU A 121 -25.28 14.97 -14.45
N GLU A 122 -24.42 15.86 -13.94
CA GLU A 122 -24.77 17.26 -13.65
C GLU A 122 -25.11 18.04 -14.93
N ALA A 123 -24.48 17.75 -16.06
CA ALA A 123 -24.81 18.36 -17.34
C ALA A 123 -26.15 17.86 -17.91
N ARG A 124 -26.56 16.63 -17.59
CA ARG A 124 -27.88 16.07 -17.95
C ARG A 124 -28.98 16.49 -16.99
N GLU A 125 -28.63 16.88 -15.77
CA GLU A 125 -29.58 17.35 -14.77
C GLU A 125 -30.12 18.72 -15.18
N ILE A 126 -31.44 18.78 -15.37
CA ILE A 126 -32.13 20.05 -15.66
C ILE A 126 -32.32 20.77 -14.33
N LYS A 127 -31.69 21.93 -14.18
CA LYS A 127 -31.78 22.77 -12.97
C LYS A 127 -32.72 23.96 -13.21
N PRO A 128 -33.58 24.33 -12.25
CA PRO A 128 -34.39 25.54 -12.36
C PRO A 128 -33.52 26.80 -12.35
N ALA A 129 -33.89 27.81 -13.14
CA ALA A 129 -33.32 29.13 -13.07
C ALA A 129 -33.76 29.87 -11.78
N LYS A 130 -33.09 30.99 -11.48
CA LYS A 130 -33.40 31.79 -10.29
C LYS A 130 -34.81 32.38 -10.38
N GLY A 131 -35.70 31.94 -9.49
CA GLY A 131 -37.12 32.34 -9.48
C GLY A 131 -38.02 31.45 -10.34
N GLU A 132 -37.47 30.41 -10.96
CA GLU A 132 -38.22 29.39 -11.69
C GLU A 132 -38.53 28.20 -10.76
N VAL A 133 -39.71 27.62 -10.93
CA VAL A 133 -40.09 26.33 -10.32
C VAL A 133 -40.12 25.28 -11.42
N LEU A 134 -39.16 24.36 -11.41
CA LEU A 134 -39.08 23.26 -12.37
C LEU A 134 -39.92 22.07 -11.87
N VAL A 135 -40.89 21.63 -12.67
CA VAL A 135 -41.67 20.42 -12.41
C VAL A 135 -41.24 19.32 -13.38
N VAL A 136 -40.62 18.27 -12.86
CA VAL A 136 -40.22 17.09 -13.65
C VAL A 136 -41.27 15.99 -13.48
N VAL A 137 -42.04 15.73 -14.54
CA VAL A 137 -43.01 14.62 -14.57
C VAL A 137 -42.35 13.40 -15.21
N SER A 138 -42.11 12.35 -14.43
CA SER A 138 -41.48 11.11 -14.88
C SER A 138 -42.38 9.90 -14.62
N GLY A 139 -42.26 8.88 -15.47
CA GLY A 139 -43.06 7.66 -15.38
C GLY A 139 -42.85 6.77 -16.60
N PHE A 140 -43.32 5.52 -16.52
CA PHE A 140 -43.28 4.60 -17.65
C PHE A 140 -44.16 5.06 -18.81
N THR A 141 -43.84 4.63 -20.04
CA THR A 141 -44.69 4.90 -21.21
C THR A 141 -46.10 4.37 -20.97
N GLY A 142 -47.12 5.18 -21.25
CA GLY A 142 -48.52 4.81 -21.05
C GLY A 142 -49.09 4.99 -19.64
N CYS A 143 -48.35 5.51 -18.64
CA CYS A 143 -48.89 5.74 -17.30
C CYS A 143 -49.64 7.07 -17.11
N GLY A 144 -49.96 7.79 -18.20
CA GLY A 144 -50.68 9.08 -18.13
C GLY A 144 -49.80 10.30 -17.81
N LYS A 145 -48.46 10.20 -17.90
CA LYS A 145 -47.49 11.32 -17.68
C LYS A 145 -47.93 12.62 -18.36
N SER A 146 -48.28 12.51 -19.64
CA SER A 146 -48.57 13.65 -20.52
C SER A 146 -49.92 14.28 -20.19
N ALA A 147 -50.88 13.48 -19.69
CA ALA A 147 -52.16 13.99 -19.19
C ALA A 147 -51.96 14.81 -17.91
N ILE A 148 -51.18 14.31 -16.95
CA ILE A 148 -50.83 15.05 -15.73
C ILE A 148 -50.05 16.34 -16.06
N ALA A 149 -49.07 16.28 -16.97
CA ALA A 149 -48.33 17.46 -17.40
C ALA A 149 -49.26 18.51 -18.07
N GLY A 150 -50.25 18.06 -18.85
CA GLY A 150 -51.27 18.91 -19.46
C GLY A 150 -52.17 19.62 -18.45
N GLU A 151 -52.65 18.92 -17.44
CA GLU A 151 -53.46 19.53 -16.37
C GLU A 151 -52.67 20.59 -15.59
N ILE A 152 -51.39 20.33 -15.30
CA ILE A 152 -50.52 21.32 -14.66
C ILE A 152 -50.39 22.56 -15.54
N GLU A 153 -50.19 22.41 -16.85
CA GLU A 153 -50.12 23.54 -17.79
C GLU A 153 -51.41 24.37 -17.78
N ILE A 154 -52.57 23.72 -17.83
CA ILE A 154 -53.89 24.40 -17.82
C ILE A 154 -54.11 25.13 -16.50
N ALA A 155 -53.88 24.46 -15.37
CA ALA A 155 -54.08 25.04 -14.04
C ALA A 155 -53.18 26.27 -13.81
N MET A 156 -51.91 26.19 -14.18
CA MET A 156 -50.97 27.31 -14.04
C MET A 156 -51.34 28.50 -14.95
N LYS A 157 -51.77 28.25 -16.20
CA LYS A 157 -52.26 29.31 -17.08
C LYS A 157 -53.52 29.98 -16.53
N ALA A 158 -54.42 29.22 -15.92
CA ALA A 158 -55.64 29.74 -15.33
C ALA A 158 -55.38 30.74 -14.17
N ILE A 159 -54.30 30.53 -13.40
CA ILE A 159 -53.87 31.45 -12.33
C ILE A 159 -52.90 32.54 -12.82
N GLY A 160 -52.63 32.62 -14.11
CA GLY A 160 -51.76 33.64 -14.72
C GLY A 160 -50.25 33.38 -14.57
N VAL A 161 -49.84 32.17 -14.19
CA VAL A 161 -48.42 31.80 -14.13
C VAL A 161 -47.94 31.39 -15.53
N PRO A 162 -46.84 31.98 -16.04
CA PRO A 162 -46.28 31.59 -17.33
C PRO A 162 -45.71 30.18 -17.26
N VAL A 163 -46.08 29.32 -18.22
CA VAL A 163 -45.61 27.93 -18.32
C VAL A 163 -44.92 27.70 -19.65
N GLN A 164 -43.81 26.96 -19.62
CA GLN A 164 -43.15 26.40 -20.79
C GLN A 164 -43.12 24.87 -20.66
N TRP A 165 -43.60 24.17 -21.68
CA TRP A 165 -43.49 22.71 -21.75
C TRP A 165 -42.42 22.33 -22.76
N THR A 166 -41.21 22.06 -22.27
CA THR A 166 -40.07 21.62 -23.07
C THR A 166 -40.12 20.12 -23.32
N ASN A 167 -39.69 19.66 -24.51
CA ASN A 167 -39.54 18.23 -24.86
C ASN A 167 -40.85 17.39 -24.94
N GLY A 168 -42.04 18.02 -24.95
CA GLY A 168 -43.35 17.33 -24.97
C GLY A 168 -44.11 17.36 -26.30
N ASP A 169 -43.63 18.10 -27.30
CA ASP A 169 -44.38 18.39 -28.54
C ASP A 169 -44.67 17.14 -29.39
N ALA A 170 -43.80 16.12 -29.33
CA ALA A 170 -43.99 14.87 -30.06
C ALA A 170 -45.15 14.05 -29.50
N GLU A 171 -45.27 13.90 -28.17
CA GLU A 171 -46.38 13.17 -27.54
C GLU A 171 -47.69 13.96 -27.63
N LYS A 172 -47.66 15.30 -27.47
CA LYS A 172 -48.85 16.17 -27.61
C LYS A 172 -49.51 16.08 -28.98
N ARG A 173 -48.70 16.07 -30.05
CA ARG A 173 -49.20 16.06 -31.43
C ARG A 173 -49.65 14.66 -31.88
N MET A 174 -49.12 13.60 -31.27
CA MET A 174 -49.44 12.22 -31.65
C MET A 174 -50.80 11.75 -31.14
N THR A 175 -51.21 12.17 -29.94
CA THR A 175 -52.40 11.60 -29.30
C THR A 175 -53.69 12.35 -29.61
N GLY A 176 -53.61 13.62 -30.03
CA GLY A 176 -54.80 14.47 -30.28
C GLY A 176 -55.78 14.48 -29.11
N ALA A 177 -55.32 14.11 -27.92
CA ALA A 177 -56.17 13.58 -26.88
C ALA A 177 -56.78 14.72 -26.06
N ASP A 178 -58.09 14.66 -25.91
CA ASP A 178 -58.79 15.30 -24.81
C ASP A 178 -58.23 14.76 -23.49
N TRP A 179 -57.54 15.62 -22.74
CA TRP A 179 -56.78 15.24 -21.54
C TRP A 179 -57.67 14.63 -20.46
N LEU A 180 -58.95 15.02 -20.42
CA LEU A 180 -59.95 14.50 -19.50
C LEU A 180 -60.20 13.00 -19.74
N THR A 181 -60.37 12.59 -20.99
CA THR A 181 -60.52 11.18 -21.41
C THR A 181 -59.29 10.34 -21.04
N ALA A 182 -58.09 10.90 -21.13
CA ALA A 182 -56.85 10.19 -20.78
C ALA A 182 -56.71 9.98 -19.26
N ILE A 183 -57.14 10.93 -18.43
CA ILE A 183 -57.11 10.81 -16.97
C ILE A 183 -58.09 9.73 -16.50
N GLU A 184 -59.29 9.69 -17.09
CA GLU A 184 -60.29 8.68 -16.77
C GLU A 184 -59.84 7.27 -17.17
N MET A 185 -59.16 7.14 -18.31
CA MET A 185 -58.66 5.86 -18.82
C MET A 185 -57.50 5.30 -17.98
N TYR A 186 -56.53 6.15 -17.63
CA TYR A 186 -55.30 5.70 -16.97
C TYR A 186 -55.31 5.82 -15.44
N LYS A 187 -56.26 6.57 -14.86
CA LYS A 187 -56.43 6.79 -13.41
C LYS A 187 -55.08 7.01 -12.68
N PRO A 188 -54.26 7.98 -13.10
CA PRO A 188 -52.94 8.20 -12.53
C PRO A 188 -53.04 8.63 -11.06
N THR A 189 -52.02 8.27 -10.26
CA THR A 189 -51.86 8.75 -8.88
C THR A 189 -50.65 9.67 -8.80
N VAL A 190 -50.81 10.82 -8.14
CA VAL A 190 -49.76 11.83 -8.00
C VAL A 190 -49.37 11.93 -6.52
N ARG A 191 -48.09 11.73 -6.23
CA ARG A 191 -47.50 11.97 -4.92
C ARG A 191 -46.62 13.21 -5.00
N ILE A 192 -47.04 14.28 -4.33
CA ILE A 192 -46.26 15.52 -4.25
C ILE A 192 -45.37 15.42 -3.01
N VAL A 193 -44.07 15.57 -3.19
CA VAL A 193 -43.09 15.67 -2.11
C VAL A 193 -42.43 17.03 -2.22
N GLU A 194 -42.60 17.85 -1.19
CA GLU A 194 -41.90 19.13 -1.10
C GLU A 194 -40.47 18.88 -0.57
N VAL A 195 -39.46 19.30 -1.33
CA VAL A 195 -38.06 19.25 -0.93
C VAL A 195 -37.48 20.65 -1.09
N ASN A 196 -37.02 21.24 0.01
CA ASN A 196 -36.34 22.54 -0.05
C ASN A 196 -34.89 22.35 -0.50
N VAL A 197 -34.48 23.03 -1.58
CA VAL A 197 -33.09 23.06 -2.04
C VAL A 197 -32.43 24.34 -1.51
N PRO A 198 -31.56 24.27 -0.48
CA PRO A 198 -30.86 25.43 0.02
C PRO A 198 -29.94 26.02 -1.05
N ARG A 199 -29.83 27.35 -1.10
CA ARG A 199 -28.82 28.03 -1.94
C ARG A 199 -27.45 27.57 -1.47
N ALA A 200 -26.65 26.98 -2.37
CA ALA A 200 -25.30 26.56 -2.06
C ALA A 200 -24.49 27.72 -1.43
N ALA A 201 -24.09 27.56 -0.17
CA ALA A 201 -23.05 28.39 0.41
C ALA A 201 -21.74 27.96 -0.23
N GLY A 202 -21.07 28.86 -0.95
CA GLY A 202 -19.81 28.57 -1.62
C GLY A 202 -18.82 27.89 -0.66
N ILE A 203 -18.30 26.73 -1.08
CA ILE A 203 -17.25 26.01 -0.38
C ILE A 203 -16.04 26.93 -0.31
N ARG A 204 -15.81 27.57 0.84
CA ARG A 204 -14.52 28.20 1.15
C ARG A 204 -13.56 27.07 1.51
N ILE A 205 -12.74 26.67 0.54
CA ILE A 205 -11.52 25.91 0.83
C ILE A 205 -10.60 26.90 1.55
N LYS A 206 -10.50 26.80 2.88
CA LYS A 206 -9.42 27.45 3.62
C LYS A 206 -8.14 26.69 3.27
N GLY A 207 -7.25 27.34 2.53
CA GLY A 207 -5.85 26.92 2.43
C GLY A 207 -5.25 26.97 3.83
N GLY A 208 -4.65 25.86 4.26
CA GLY A 208 -3.80 25.80 5.44
C GLY A 208 -2.44 26.41 5.12
N GLU A 209 -1.99 27.28 6.00
CA GLU A 209 -0.58 27.62 6.20
C GLU A 209 0.24 26.38 6.61
#